data_AF-A0A2E9J143-F1
#
_entry.id   AF-A0A2E9J143-F1
#
_cell.length_a   1.000
_cell.length_b   1.000
_cell.length_c   1.000
_cell.angle_alpha   90.00
_cell.angle_beta   90.00
_cell.angle_gamma   90.00
#
_symmetry.space_group_name_H-M   'P 1'
#
loop_
_entity.id
_entity.type
_entity.pdbx_description
1 polymer ?
#
loop_
_entity_poly.entity_id
_entity_poly.type
_entity_poly.pdbx_seq_one_letter_code
_entity_poly.pdbx_strand_id
1 'polypeptide(L)'
;FLSAEPIRPFSWDDDERLLGASARRQPCLWGWPSTSLLGPDFEPQVLTEEAFELLSLVENNPGVKLGSLHSAENTASIARDLLQRKLLLLEGSEGGEC
;
A
#
# COMPACT_ATOMS: atom_id res chain seq x y z
N PHE A 1 -24.81 19.37 -19.06
CA PHE A 1 -24.20 19.48 -17.73
C PHE A 1 -24.17 18.09 -17.13
N LEU A 2 -22.96 17.58 -16.91
CA LEU A 2 -22.68 16.19 -16.55
C LEU A 2 -23.34 15.86 -15.21
N SER A 3 -24.08 14.76 -15.15
CA SER A 3 -24.57 14.18 -13.91
C SER A 3 -23.36 13.89 -13.03
N ALA A 4 -23.18 14.67 -11.96
CA ALA A 4 -22.23 14.37 -10.91
C ALA A 4 -22.83 13.25 -10.05
N GLU A 5 -22.77 12.01 -10.54
CA GLU A 5 -22.97 10.87 -9.66
C GLU A 5 -21.91 10.96 -8.55
N PRO A 6 -22.32 10.86 -7.28
CA PRO A 6 -21.39 10.95 -6.16
C PRO A 6 -20.42 9.79 -6.24
N ILE A 7 -19.16 10.11 -6.56
CA ILE A 7 -18.05 9.15 -6.54
C ILE A 7 -17.92 8.69 -5.10
N ARG A 8 -18.35 7.46 -4.80
CA ARG A 8 -18.09 6.88 -3.48
C ARG A 8 -16.58 6.66 -3.38
N PRO A 9 -15.89 7.29 -2.42
CA PRO A 9 -14.47 6.99 -2.24
C PRO A 9 -14.35 5.51 -1.92
N PHE A 10 -13.60 4.79 -2.74
CA PHE A 10 -13.27 3.39 -2.48
C PHE A 10 -12.44 3.34 -1.20
N SER A 11 -13.01 2.83 -0.11
CA SER A 11 -12.33 2.69 1.17
C SER A 11 -11.73 1.29 1.31
N TRP A 12 -10.45 1.23 1.62
CA TRP A 12 -9.74 0.00 2.02
C TRP A 12 -9.91 -0.29 3.51
N ASP A 13 -11.12 -0.04 4.02
CA ASP A 13 -11.44 -0.22 5.44
C ASP A 13 -11.62 -1.71 5.80
N ASP A 14 -11.88 -2.57 4.80
CA ASP A 14 -12.05 -4.00 4.99
C ASP A 14 -10.71 -4.75 4.96
N ASP A 15 -10.36 -5.42 6.07
CA ASP A 15 -9.10 -6.18 6.22
C ASP A 15 -9.00 -7.31 5.20
N GLU A 16 -10.09 -8.05 4.96
CA GLU A 16 -10.09 -9.19 4.05
C GLU A 16 -9.84 -8.74 2.60
N ARG A 17 -10.48 -7.63 2.17
CA ARG A 17 -10.22 -7.03 0.86
C ARG A 17 -8.80 -6.50 0.73
N LEU A 18 -8.27 -5.86 1.77
CA LEU A 18 -6.91 -5.31 1.77
C LEU A 18 -5.87 -6.44 1.70
N LEU A 19 -6.03 -7.49 2.49
CA LEU A 19 -5.14 -8.66 2.48
C LEU A 19 -5.28 -9.48 1.19
N GLY A 20 -6.46 -9.46 0.57
CA GLY A 20 -6.75 -10.09 -0.71
C GLY A 20 -6.24 -9.33 -1.93
N ALA A 21 -5.86 -8.06 -1.78
CA ALA A 21 -5.31 -7.23 -2.85
C ALA A 21 -3.81 -7.43 -3.01
N SER A 22 -3.33 -7.27 -4.24
CA SER A 22 -1.90 -7.19 -4.52
C SER A 22 -1.43 -5.78 -4.20
N ALA A 23 -0.22 -5.67 -3.68
CA ALA A 23 0.37 -4.37 -3.40
C ALA A 23 1.67 -4.18 -4.16
N ARG A 24 2.07 -2.92 -4.29
CA ARG A 24 3.34 -2.51 -4.87
C ARG A 24 3.94 -1.38 -4.04
N ARG A 25 5.25 -1.41 -3.84
CA ARG A 25 5.98 -0.28 -3.25
C ARG A 25 5.90 0.93 -4.18
N GLN A 26 5.74 2.10 -3.60
CA GLN A 26 5.80 3.36 -4.33
C GLN A 26 7.16 3.51 -5.02
N PRO A 27 7.21 3.76 -6.34
CA PRO A 27 8.47 3.79 -7.07
C PRO A 27 9.34 5.00 -6.68
N CYS A 28 8.71 6.12 -6.31
CA CYS A 28 9.37 7.39 -6.02
C CYS A 28 9.73 7.56 -4.53
N LEU A 29 10.23 6.52 -3.88
CA LEU A 29 10.75 6.62 -2.51
C LEU A 29 12.24 6.93 -2.53
N TRP A 30 12.63 8.10 -2.04
CA TRP A 30 14.05 8.47 -1.99
C TRP A 30 14.68 7.99 -0.69
N GLY A 31 15.83 7.32 -0.80
CA GLY A 31 16.49 6.68 0.34
C GLY A 31 16.06 5.23 0.58
N TRP A 32 15.13 4.67 -0.21
CA TRP A 32 14.89 3.23 -0.22
C TRP A 32 16.09 2.47 -0.83
N PRO A 33 16.54 1.33 -0.26
CA PRO A 33 16.02 0.65 0.92
C PRO A 33 16.64 1.16 2.24
N SER A 34 15.84 1.84 3.06
CA SER A 34 16.21 2.25 4.44
C SER A 34 14.93 2.51 5.25
N THR A 35 15.04 2.46 6.58
CA THR A 35 13.92 2.76 7.49
C THR A 35 13.60 4.25 7.57
N SER A 36 14.58 5.12 7.30
CA SER A 36 14.38 6.57 7.19
C SER A 36 14.48 6.97 5.72
N LEU A 37 13.37 7.40 5.13
CA LEU A 37 13.27 7.71 3.71
C LEU A 37 12.38 8.94 3.47
N LEU A 38 12.39 9.45 2.24
CA LEU A 38 11.46 10.52 1.83
C LEU A 38 10.35 9.91 0.97
N GLY A 39 9.11 10.18 1.37
CA GLY A 39 7.92 9.83 0.62
C GLY A 39 7.77 10.67 -0.66
N PRO A 40 6.78 10.38 -1.52
CA PRO A 40 6.58 11.07 -2.80
C PRO A 40 6.36 12.59 -2.68
N ASP A 41 5.90 13.06 -1.51
CA ASP A 41 5.69 14.48 -1.20
C ASP A 41 6.94 15.16 -0.60
N PHE A 42 8.10 14.49 -0.62
CA PHE A 42 9.34 14.92 0.06
C PHE A 42 9.21 15.05 1.58
N GLU A 43 8.19 14.44 2.17
CA GLU A 43 8.06 14.35 3.62
C GLU A 43 8.97 13.25 4.17
N PRO A 44 9.69 13.51 5.29
CA PRO A 44 10.47 12.48 5.97
C PRO A 44 9.55 11.43 6.57
N GLN A 45 9.82 10.17 6.24
CA GLN A 45 9.07 9.01 6.68
C GLN A 45 10.01 8.08 7.43
N VAL A 46 9.60 7.70 8.64
CA VAL A 46 10.30 6.68 9.43
C VAL A 46 9.42 5.44 9.46
N LEU A 47 9.94 4.37 8.88
CA LEU A 47 9.35 3.04 8.87
C LEU A 47 9.76 2.30 10.14
N THR A 48 8.82 1.55 10.70
CA THR A 48 9.13 0.49 11.67
C THR A 48 9.77 -0.69 10.95
N GLU A 49 10.41 -1.59 11.70
CA GLU A 49 11.01 -2.80 11.13
C GLU A 49 9.97 -3.65 10.40
N GLU A 50 8.76 -3.79 10.97
CA GLU A 50 7.65 -4.54 10.36
C GLU A 50 7.19 -3.92 9.03
N ALA A 51 7.09 -2.59 8.97
CA ALA A 51 6.69 -1.88 7.77
C ALA A 51 7.75 -1.98 6.66
N PHE A 52 9.02 -1.91 7.04
CA PHE A 52 10.14 -2.12 6.12
C PHE A 52 10.15 -3.55 5.56
N GLU A 53 9.95 -4.56 6.42
CA GLU A 53 9.88 -5.96 6.01
C GLU A 53 8.73 -6.21 5.02
N LEU A 54 7.54 -5.67 5.31
CA LEU A 54 6.39 -5.76 4.40
C LEU A 54 6.68 -5.14 3.03
N LEU A 55 7.26 -3.93 2.99
CA LEU A 55 7.61 -3.26 1.74
C LEU A 55 8.69 -4.03 0.95
N SER A 56 9.66 -4.62 1.64
CA SER A 56 10.69 -5.47 1.05
C SER A 56 10.09 -6.74 0.43
N LEU A 57 9.16 -7.39 1.13
CA LEU A 57 8.44 -8.57 0.63
C LEU A 57 7.62 -8.25 -0.62
N VAL A 58 6.92 -7.12 -0.61
CA VAL A 58 6.13 -6.62 -1.76
C VAL A 58 7.03 -6.27 -2.96
N GLU A 59 8.19 -5.66 -2.72
CA GLU A 59 9.17 -5.36 -3.78
C GLU A 59 9.72 -6.64 -4.42
N ASN A 60 10.03 -7.66 -3.61
CA ASN A 60 10.56 -8.93 -4.11
C ASN A 60 9.48 -9.82 -4.76
N ASN A 61 8.20 -9.60 -4.44
CA ASN A 61 7.07 -10.39 -4.91
C ASN A 61 5.96 -9.51 -5.48
N PRO A 62 6.20 -8.83 -6.62
CA PRO A 62 5.20 -7.98 -7.24
C PRO A 62 3.97 -8.81 -7.65
N GLY A 63 2.77 -8.26 -7.41
CA GLY A 63 1.51 -8.91 -7.78
C GLY A 63 1.04 -10.00 -6.80
N VAL A 64 1.80 -10.30 -5.74
CA VAL A 64 1.36 -11.22 -4.69
C VAL A 64 0.48 -10.49 -3.68
N LYS A 65 -0.52 -11.20 -3.16
CA LYS A 65 -1.48 -10.70 -2.17
C LYS A 65 -0.81 -10.41 -0.84
N LEU A 66 -1.15 -9.29 -0.21
CA LEU A 66 -0.57 -8.88 1.07
C LEU A 66 -0.71 -9.95 2.16
N GLY A 67 -1.87 -10.59 2.28
CA GLY A 67 -2.10 -11.64 3.28
C GLY A 67 -1.30 -12.91 3.06
N SER A 68 -0.72 -13.12 1.86
CA SER A 68 0.19 -14.24 1.59
C SER A 68 1.65 -13.88 1.80
N LEU A 69 2.00 -12.60 1.76
CA LEU A 69 3.38 -12.12 1.93
C LEU A 69 3.78 -12.03 3.40
N HIS A 70 2.87 -11.54 4.24
CA HIS A 70 3.13 -11.32 5.65
C HIS A 70 2.00 -11.89 6.49
N SER A 71 2.34 -12.73 7.46
CA SER A 71 1.38 -13.44 8.33
C SER A 71 1.28 -12.81 9.72
N ALA A 72 1.78 -11.59 9.93
CA ALA A 72 1.58 -10.89 11.19
C ALA A 72 0.10 -10.50 11.36
N GLU A 73 -0.42 -10.60 12.58
CA GLU A 73 -1.78 -10.16 12.91
C GLU A 73 -2.01 -8.68 12.55
N ASN A 74 -0.95 -7.87 12.64
CA ASN A 74 -0.97 -6.43 12.36
C ASN A 74 -0.72 -6.08 10.89
N THR A 75 -0.59 -7.07 9.99
CA THR A 75 -0.28 -6.83 8.56
C THR A 75 -1.27 -5.84 7.93
N ALA A 76 -2.56 -5.99 8.21
CA ALA A 76 -3.57 -5.12 7.64
C ALA A 76 -3.47 -3.68 8.19
N SER A 77 -3.21 -3.52 9.50
CA SER A 77 -2.98 -2.22 10.12
C SER A 77 -1.74 -1.52 9.56
N ILE A 78 -0.64 -2.25 9.41
CA ILE A 78 0.62 -1.73 8.85
C ILE A 78 0.42 -1.34 7.37
N ALA A 79 -0.21 -2.19 6.58
CA ALA A 79 -0.51 -1.90 5.18
C ALA A 79 -1.42 -0.67 5.03
N ARG A 80 -2.42 -0.50 5.91
CA ARG A 80 -3.25 0.72 5.94
C ARG A 80 -2.44 1.97 6.27
N ASP A 81 -1.57 1.92 7.28
CA ASP A 81 -0.69 3.05 7.61
C ASP A 81 0.22 3.42 6.43
N LEU A 82 0.84 2.42 5.80
CA LEU A 82 1.66 2.63 4.60
C LEU A 82 0.88 3.19 3.41
N LEU A 83 -0.38 2.79 3.25
CA LEU A 83 -1.27 3.34 2.22
C LEU A 83 -1.61 4.81 2.51
N GLN A 84 -1.96 5.15 3.76
CA GLN A 84 -2.24 6.53 4.18
C GLN A 84 -1.04 7.45 3.94
N ARG A 85 0.17 6.95 4.20
CA ARG A 85 1.43 7.67 3.97
C ARG A 85 1.89 7.67 2.51
N LYS A 86 1.11 7.08 1.59
CA LYS A 86 1.47 6.92 0.17
C LYS A 86 2.85 6.29 -0.01
N LEU A 87 3.17 5.27 0.79
CA LEU A 87 4.40 4.46 0.70
C LEU A 87 4.14 3.10 0.03
N LEU A 88 2.89 2.65 0.10
CA LEU A 88 2.38 1.46 -0.56
C LEU A 88 1.25 1.87 -1.53
N LEU A 89 1.20 1.20 -2.67
CA LEU A 89 0.08 1.25 -3.62
C LEU A 89 -0.63 -0.08 -3.59
N LEU A 90 -1.95 -0.06 -3.42
CA LEU A 90 -2.77 -1.26 -3.59
C LEU A 90 -3.23 -1.31 -5.04
N GLU A 91 -2.98 -2.43 -5.68
CA GLU A 91 -3.53 -2.78 -6.98
C GLU A 91 -4.75 -3.65 -6.71
N GLY A 92 -5.92 -3.01 -6.70
CA GLY A 92 -7.18 -3.74 -6.61
C GLY A 92 -7.38 -4.62 -7.84
N SER A 93 -8.03 -5.77 -7.67
CA SER A 93 -8.54 -6.61 -8.76
C SER A 93 -9.71 -5.94 -9.54
N GLU A 94 -9.83 -4.62 -9.51
CA GLU A 94 -10.79 -3.90 -10.33
C GLU A 94 -10.02 -3.35 -11.53
N GLY A 95 -10.16 -4.07 -12.64
CA GLY A 95 -9.73 -3.59 -13.93
C GLY A 95 -10.20 -2.15 -14.12
N GLY A 96 -9.29 -1.30 -14.57
CA GLY A 96 -9.69 -0.10 -15.27
C GLY A 96 -10.59 -0.56 -16.42
N GLU A 97 -11.87 -0.27 -16.32
CA GLU A 97 -12.75 -0.29 -17.47
C GLU A 97 -12.82 1.14 -18.01
N CYS A 98 -12.51 1.21 -19.30
CA CYS A 98 -12.24 2.40 -20.11
C CYS A 98 -13.42 3.35 -20.25
#